data_AF-A0AB33BNX7-F1
#
_entry.id   AF-A0AB33BNX7-F1
#
_cell.length_a   1.000
_cell.length_b   1.000
_cell.length_c   1.000
_cell.angle_alpha   90.00
_cell.angle_beta   90.00
_cell.angle_gamma   90.00
#
_symmetry.space_group_name_H-M   'P 1'
#
loop_
_entity.id
_entity.type
_entity.pdbx_description
1 polymer ?
#
loop_
_entity_poly.entity_id
_entity_poly.type
_entity_poly.pdbx_seq_one_letter_code
_entity_poly.pdbx_strand_id
1 'polypeptide(L)'
;MPKFVIWGSYCENVLEKRAPYRQAHLEGLNLQKKPVILVTIGLTADLSQVFGIYQAASESEVRELDDEASVVIILSCKHRKNAYSGL
;
A
#
# COMPACT_ATOMS: atom_id res chain seq x y z
N MET A 1 -4.14 15.98 -10.23
CA MET A 1 -3.45 15.43 -9.05
C MET A 1 -2.22 14.67 -9.50
N PRO A 2 -1.03 14.92 -8.91
CA PRO A 2 0.16 14.13 -9.18
C PRO A 2 -0.05 12.63 -8.93
N LYS A 3 0.73 11.80 -9.61
CA LYS A 3 0.80 10.36 -9.33
C LYS A 3 2.01 10.07 -8.45
N PHE A 4 1.80 9.20 -7.47
CA PHE A 4 2.84 8.74 -6.57
C PHE A 4 2.97 7.23 -6.68
N VAL A 5 4.21 6.77 -6.70
CA VAL A 5 4.52 5.34 -6.59
C VAL A 5 4.96 5.06 -5.17
N ILE A 6 4.29 4.12 -4.52
CA ILE A 6 4.78 3.49 -3.29
C ILE A 6 5.41 2.16 -3.65
N TRP A 7 6.49 1.82 -2.94
CA TRP A 7 7.04 0.48 -2.94
C TRP A 7 7.51 0.10 -1.54
N GLY A 8 7.52 -1.20 -1.27
CA GLY A 8 8.00 -1.73 0.00
C GLY A 8 8.33 -3.20 -0.09
N SER A 9 9.08 -3.68 0.89
CA SER A 9 9.36 -5.12 1.06
C SER A 9 8.43 -5.71 2.12
N TYR A 10 8.02 -6.94 1.90
CA TYR A 10 7.31 -7.71 2.92
C TYR A 10 8.27 -8.35 3.91
N CYS A 11 7.76 -8.65 5.11
CA CYS A 11 8.49 -9.46 6.07
C CYS A 11 8.43 -10.95 5.72
N GLU A 12 9.34 -11.73 6.31
CA GLU A 12 9.23 -13.19 6.28
C GLU A 12 7.88 -13.65 6.85
N ASN A 13 7.32 -14.71 6.24
CA ASN A 13 6.02 -15.30 6.58
C ASN A 13 4.85 -14.31 6.47
N VAL A 14 4.86 -13.49 5.41
CA VAL A 14 3.84 -12.46 5.17
C VAL A 14 2.43 -13.04 5.05
N LEU A 15 2.26 -14.24 4.50
CA LEU A 15 0.94 -14.83 4.28
C LEU A 15 0.28 -15.20 5.61
N GLU A 16 1.03 -15.84 6.50
CA GLU A 16 0.60 -16.26 7.83
C GLU A 16 0.23 -15.03 8.66
N LYS A 17 1.11 -14.03 8.65
CA LYS A 17 0.88 -12.81 9.42
C LYS A 17 -0.26 -11.96 8.82
N ARG A 18 -0.55 -12.08 7.51
CA ARG A 18 -1.68 -11.40 6.84
C ARG A 18 -3.01 -12.07 7.04
N ALA A 19 -3.04 -13.38 7.25
CA ALA A 19 -4.28 -14.14 7.33
C ALA A 19 -5.34 -13.52 8.27
N PRO A 20 -5.01 -13.08 9.51
CA PRO A 20 -6.00 -12.51 10.43
C PRO A 20 -6.60 -11.18 9.96
N TYR A 21 -5.87 -10.43 9.13
CA TYR A 21 -6.22 -9.07 8.78
C TYR A 21 -6.63 -8.92 7.30
N ARG A 22 -6.58 -10.00 6.53
CA ARG A 22 -6.81 -10.00 5.07
C ARG A 22 -8.12 -9.31 4.68
N GLN A 23 -9.19 -9.57 5.41
CA GLN A 23 -10.51 -9.02 5.10
C GLN A 23 -10.55 -7.49 5.29
N ALA A 24 -10.10 -7.01 6.45
CA ALA A 24 -10.01 -5.57 6.74
C ALA A 24 -9.12 -4.84 5.73
N HIS A 25 -8.02 -5.48 5.28
CA HIS A 25 -7.19 -4.92 4.23
C HIS A 25 -7.92 -4.78 2.88
N LEU A 26 -8.65 -5.83 2.45
CA LEU A 26 -9.41 -5.78 1.20
C LEU A 26 -10.52 -4.73 1.25
N GLU A 27 -11.15 -4.55 2.41
CA GLU A 27 -12.14 -3.50 2.64
C GLU A 27 -11.54 -2.10 2.55
N GLY A 28 -10.39 -1.86 3.20
CA GLY A 28 -9.64 -0.61 3.08
C GLY A 28 -9.29 -0.26 1.64
N LEU A 29 -8.76 -1.22 0.88
CA LEU A 29 -8.47 -1.03 -0.55
C LEU A 29 -9.74 -0.72 -1.38
N ASN A 30 -10.86 -1.37 -1.07
CA ASN A 30 -12.12 -1.11 -1.75
C ASN A 30 -12.69 0.27 -1.43
N LEU A 31 -12.50 0.78 -0.20
CA LEU A 31 -12.87 2.14 0.16
C LEU A 31 -12.06 3.18 -0.63
N GLN A 32 -10.78 2.91 -0.90
CA GLN A 32 -9.88 3.82 -1.64
C GLN A 32 -10.05 3.80 -3.16
N LYS A 33 -10.59 2.71 -3.72
CA LYS A 33 -10.94 2.65 -5.15
C LYS A 33 -12.15 3.53 -5.50
N LYS A 34 -13.04 3.79 -4.54
CA LYS A 34 -14.23 4.64 -4.74
C LYS A 34 -13.88 6.11 -5.06
N PRO A 35 -12.91 6.76 -4.41
CA PRO A 35 -12.50 8.12 -4.74
C PRO A 35 -11.49 8.25 -5.89
N VAL A 36 -11.18 7.19 -6.67
CA VAL A 36 -10.14 7.21 -7.74
C VAL A 36 -8.75 7.61 -7.21
N ILE A 37 -8.49 7.36 -5.93
CA ILE A 37 -7.23 7.70 -5.27
C ILE A 37 -6.22 6.56 -5.45
N LEU A 38 -6.65 5.31 -5.31
CA LEU A 38 -5.82 4.13 -5.59
C LEU A 38 -6.01 3.70 -7.05
N VAL A 39 -4.98 3.87 -7.88
CA VAL A 39 -4.99 3.44 -9.29
C VAL A 39 -4.79 1.94 -9.39
N THR A 40 -3.75 1.42 -8.73
CA THR A 40 -3.45 -0.02 -8.69
C THR A 40 -2.55 -0.34 -7.51
N ILE A 41 -2.65 -1.56 -6.99
CA ILE A 41 -1.72 -2.12 -6.01
C ILE A 41 -1.51 -3.60 -6.32
N GLY A 42 -0.25 -4.04 -6.28
CA GLY A 42 0.15 -5.40 -6.60
C GLY A 42 1.36 -5.84 -5.79
N LEU A 43 1.47 -7.15 -5.63
CA LEU A 43 2.63 -7.82 -5.04
C LEU A 43 3.44 -8.50 -6.12
N THR A 44 4.74 -8.70 -5.88
CA THR A 44 5.57 -9.56 -6.73
C THR A 44 5.18 -11.03 -6.54
N ALA A 45 5.41 -11.87 -7.55
CA ALA A 45 5.01 -13.28 -7.52
C ALA A 45 5.68 -14.07 -6.38
N ASP A 46 6.89 -13.68 -5.99
CA ASP A 46 7.66 -14.24 -4.87
C ASP A 46 7.26 -13.65 -3.50
N LEU A 47 6.27 -12.75 -3.45
CA LEU A 47 5.78 -12.09 -2.25
C LEU A 47 6.86 -11.30 -1.48
N SER A 48 7.95 -10.94 -2.14
CA SER A 48 9.03 -10.17 -1.51
C SER A 48 8.73 -8.67 -1.48
N GLN A 49 7.92 -8.17 -2.43
CA GLN A 49 7.68 -6.74 -2.60
C GLN A 49 6.21 -6.41 -2.91
N VAL A 50 5.86 -5.15 -2.64
CA VAL A 50 4.58 -4.53 -2.97
C VAL A 50 4.81 -3.21 -3.70
N PHE A 51 3.95 -2.93 -4.68
CA PHE A 51 3.93 -1.69 -5.45
C PHE A 51 2.51 -1.15 -5.50
N GLY A 52 2.36 0.16 -5.32
CA GLY A 52 1.09 0.86 -5.44
C GLY A 52 1.23 2.17 -6.20
N ILE A 53 0.23 2.51 -6.99
CA ILE A 53 0.14 3.81 -7.67
C ILE A 53 -1.07 4.53 -7.11
N TYR A 54 -0.81 5.71 -6.56
CA TYR A 54 -1.82 6.60 -5.99
C TYR A 54 -1.89 7.89 -6.79
N GLN A 55 -3.08 8.46 -6.85
CA GLN A 55 -3.32 9.82 -7.30
C GLN A 55 -3.78 10.63 -6.09
N ALA A 56 -2.98 11.62 -5.69
CA ALA A 56 -3.21 12.43 -4.49
C ALA A 56 -2.72 13.87 -4.73
N ALA A 57 -3.02 14.80 -3.83
CA ALA A 57 -2.52 16.16 -3.86
C ALA A 57 -1.07 16.28 -3.36
N SER A 58 -0.64 15.39 -2.45
CA SER A 58 0.70 15.43 -1.85
C SER A 58 1.23 14.06 -1.45
N GLU A 59 2.55 13.96 -1.22
CA GLU A 59 3.17 12.75 -0.65
C GLU A 59 2.61 12.43 0.74
N SER A 60 2.38 13.44 1.57
CA SER A 60 1.84 13.27 2.93
C SER A 60 0.47 12.61 2.90
N GLU A 61 -0.41 13.03 1.99
CA GLU A 61 -1.73 12.42 1.79
C GLU A 61 -1.59 10.96 1.37
N VAL A 62 -0.64 10.62 0.49
CA VAL A 62 -0.38 9.21 0.11
C VAL A 62 0.09 8.40 1.31
N ARG A 63 0.93 8.97 2.20
CA ARG A 63 1.39 8.29 3.41
C ARG A 63 0.23 8.03 4.38
N GLU A 64 -0.64 9.00 4.59
CA GLU A 64 -1.84 8.86 5.43
C GLU A 64 -2.81 7.82 4.86
N LEU A 65 -3.11 7.90 3.56
CA LEU A 65 -3.98 6.94 2.86
C LEU A 65 -3.39 5.55 2.87
N ASP A 66 -2.09 5.43 2.61
CA ASP A 66 -1.41 4.14 2.67
C ASP A 66 -1.50 3.59 4.10
N ASP A 67 -1.28 4.41 5.14
CA ASP A 67 -1.45 4.01 6.55
C ASP A 67 -2.88 3.57 6.89
N GLU A 68 -3.91 4.24 6.36
CA GLU A 68 -5.31 3.89 6.57
C GLU A 68 -5.78 2.67 5.75
N ALA A 69 -5.26 2.46 4.53
CA ALA A 69 -5.47 1.21 3.76
C ALA A 69 -4.75 0.02 4.41
N SER A 70 -3.76 0.33 5.25
CA SER A 70 -2.74 -0.59 5.65
C SER A 70 -3.00 -1.21 7.00
N VAL A 71 -3.82 -2.23 6.94
CA VAL A 71 -3.39 -3.51 7.51
C VAL A 71 -2.08 -4.03 6.87
N VAL A 72 -1.73 -3.61 5.64
CA VAL A 72 -0.48 -3.99 4.94
C VAL A 72 0.80 -3.51 5.64
N ILE A 73 0.76 -2.48 6.47
CA ILE A 73 1.93 -2.02 7.26
C ILE A 73 2.09 -2.79 8.55
N ILE A 74 1.01 -3.38 9.08
CA ILE A 74 1.11 -4.25 10.25
C ILE A 74 2.04 -5.45 9.94
N LEU A 75 2.37 -5.67 8.65
CA LEU A 75 3.28 -6.71 8.14
C LEU A 75 4.49 -6.20 7.36
N SER A 76 4.67 -4.88 7.26
CA SER A 76 5.94 -4.33 6.82
C SER A 76 6.86 -4.29 8.04
N CYS A 77 7.70 -5.31 8.21
CA CYS A 77 8.80 -5.23 9.16
C CYS A 77 9.79 -4.15 8.68
N LYS A 78 9.62 -2.93 9.22
CA LYS A 78 10.48 -1.73 9.08
C LYS A 78 10.48 -0.97 7.74
N HIS A 79 9.63 0.06 7.70
CA HIS A 79 10.05 1.49 7.77
C HIS A 79 10.73 2.20 6.58
N ARG A 80 10.71 1.69 5.35
CA ARG A 80 11.01 2.57 4.18
C ARG A 80 9.97 2.46 3.08
N LYS A 81 8.84 3.11 3.32
CA LYS A 81 7.96 3.56 2.24
C LYS A 81 8.58 4.81 1.64
N ASN A 82 9.19 4.65 0.48
CA ASN A 82 9.56 5.81 -0.31
C ASN A 82 8.39 6.09 -1.25
N ALA A 83 7.88 7.31 -1.18
CA ALA A 83 6.97 7.84 -2.17
C ALA A 83 7.79 8.84 -3.00
N TYR A 84 7.87 8.62 -4.30
CA TYR A 84 8.50 9.55 -5.23
C TYR A 84 7.44 10.18 -6.12
N SER A 85 7.52 11.50 -6.30
CA SER A 85 6.82 12.20 -7.37
C SER A 85 7.72 12.23 -8.62
N GLY A 86 7.25 11.67 -9.73
CA GLY A 86 8.08 11.56 -10.94
C GLY A 86 7.34 11.20 -12.21
N LEU A 87 6.00 11.30 -12.22
CA LEU A 87 5.14 11.02 -13.39
C LEU A 87 4.08 12.10 -13.56
#